data_AF-A0A9E6RVC9-F1
#
_entry.id   AF-A0A9E6RVC9-F1
#
_cell.length_a   1.000
_cell.length_b   1.000
_cell.length_c   1.000
_cell.angle_alpha   90.00
_cell.angle_beta   90.00
_cell.angle_gamma   90.00
#
_symmetry.space_group_name_H-M   'P 1'
#
loop_
_entity.id
_entity.type
_entity.pdbx_description
1 polymer ?
#
loop_
_entity_poly.entity_id
_entity_poly.type
_entity_poly.pdbx_seq_one_letter_code
_entity_poly.pdbx_strand_id
1 'polypeptide(L)'
;MWLNLIISALPGALISGAVISSIFNWQLNQRRLQLQTTFELHREWNGESLRLSRNLGDKFLLAHPNKDLIQIDNDGSVNPEDSVHLWIIIGFYQRL
;
A
#
# COMPACT_ATOMS: atom_id res chain seq x y z
N MET A 1 29.26 22.56 -45.11
CA MET A 1 28.41 21.34 -45.20
C MET A 1 28.07 20.75 -43.83
N TRP A 2 28.99 20.71 -42.86
CA TRP A 2 28.76 20.14 -41.52
C TRP A 2 27.76 20.91 -40.63
N LEU A 3 27.61 22.22 -40.79
CA LEU A 3 26.68 23.04 -39.98
C LEU A 3 25.20 22.62 -40.14
N ASN A 4 24.78 22.26 -41.35
CA ASN A 4 23.40 21.86 -41.65
C ASN A 4 23.04 20.48 -41.08
N LEU A 5 24.04 19.60 -40.93
CA LEU A 5 23.90 18.29 -40.30
C LEU A 5 23.65 18.40 -38.78
N ILE A 6 24.31 19.37 -38.13
CA ILE A 6 24.12 19.62 -36.69
C ILE A 6 22.74 20.24 -36.42
N ILE A 7 22.31 21.19 -37.26
CA ILE A 7 21.00 21.86 -37.12
C ILE A 7 19.83 20.89 -37.34
N SER A 8 19.97 19.91 -38.23
CA SER A 8 18.93 18.89 -38.47
C SER A 8 18.89 17.78 -37.40
N ALA A 9 20.01 17.52 -36.72
CA ALA A 9 20.06 16.56 -35.61
C ALA A 9 19.56 17.13 -34.26
N LEU A 10 19.61 18.45 -34.08
CA LEU A 10 19.19 19.16 -32.86
C LEU A 10 17.72 18.90 -32.46
N PRO A 11 16.72 18.99 -33.36
CA PRO A 11 15.32 18.70 -33.01
C PRO A 11 15.11 17.26 -32.53
N GLY A 12 15.76 16.28 -33.16
CA GLY A 12 15.66 14.87 -32.76
C GLY A 12 16.28 14.61 -31.38
N ALA A 13 17.41 15.24 -31.07
CA ALA A 13 18.03 15.19 -29.74
C ALA A 13 17.18 15.87 -28.66
N LEU A 14 16.51 16.98 -28.97
CA LEU A 14 15.62 17.69 -28.05
C LEU A 14 14.35 16.89 -27.73
N ILE A 15 13.73 16.28 -28.74
CA ILE A 15 12.52 15.47 -28.56
C ILE A 15 12.85 14.21 -27.74
N SER A 16 13.94 13.50 -28.10
CA SER A 16 14.38 12.32 -27.36
C SER A 16 14.77 12.65 -25.91
N GLY A 17 15.48 13.75 -25.69
CA GLY A 17 15.82 14.24 -24.35
C GLY A 17 14.58 14.57 -23.50
N ALA A 18 13.57 15.23 -24.08
CA ALA A 18 12.34 15.57 -23.38
C ALA A 18 11.51 14.32 -23.01
N VAL A 19 11.42 13.33 -23.90
CA VAL A 19 10.72 12.06 -23.65
C VAL A 19 11.41 11.27 -22.56
N ILE A 20 12.74 11.12 -22.61
CA ILE A 20 13.51 10.40 -21.59
C ILE A 20 13.37 11.08 -20.22
N SER A 21 13.46 12.41 -20.18
CA SER A 21 13.27 13.19 -18.95
C SER A 21 11.87 13.03 -18.37
N SER A 22 10.84 13.01 -19.22
CA SER A 22 9.44 12.77 -18.81
C SER A 22 9.25 11.38 -18.20
N ILE A 23 9.77 10.33 -18.84
CA ILE A 23 9.71 8.95 -18.33
C ILE A 23 10.43 8.84 -16.98
N PHE A 24 11.62 9.44 -16.87
CA PHE A 24 12.40 9.44 -15.63
C PHE A 24 11.67 10.17 -14.50
N ASN A 25 11.09 11.33 -14.77
CA ASN A 25 10.26 12.07 -13.81
C ASN A 25 9.01 11.28 -13.39
N TRP A 26 8.35 10.61 -14.32
CA TRP A 26 7.22 9.74 -13.99
C TRP A 26 7.65 8.60 -13.07
N GLN A 27 8.75 7.90 -13.37
CA GLN A 27 9.28 6.83 -12.53
C GLN A 27 9.67 7.34 -11.13
N LEU A 28 10.32 8.50 -11.04
CA LEU A 28 10.63 9.13 -9.75
C LEU A 28 9.36 9.48 -8.97
N ASN A 29 8.33 9.99 -9.63
CA ASN A 29 7.05 10.29 -8.99
C ASN A 29 6.37 9.02 -8.50
N GLN A 30 6.37 7.93 -9.29
CA GLN A 30 5.83 6.64 -8.87
C GLN A 30 6.57 6.09 -7.64
N ARG A 31 7.91 6.15 -7.63
CA ARG A 31 8.71 5.74 -6.46
C ARG A 31 8.41 6.60 -5.23
N ARG A 32 8.25 7.91 -5.41
CA ARG A 32 7.89 8.83 -4.32
C ARG A 32 6.53 8.48 -3.73
N LEU A 33 5.53 8.22 -4.57
CA LEU A 33 4.20 7.80 -4.13
C LEU A 33 4.25 6.48 -3.37
N GLN A 34 4.97 5.47 -3.91
CA GLN A 34 5.15 4.18 -3.24
C GLN A 34 5.80 4.33 -1.85
N LEU A 35 6.85 5.14 -1.74
CA LEU A 35 7.50 5.42 -0.45
C LEU A 35 6.55 6.14 0.51
N GLN A 36 5.81 7.15 0.05
CA GLN A 36 4.83 7.86 0.87
C GLN A 36 3.75 6.91 1.40
N THR A 37 3.14 6.09 0.54
CA THR A 37 2.16 5.08 0.95
C THR A 37 2.76 4.08 1.95
N THR A 38 3.99 3.62 1.72
CA THR A 38 4.68 2.71 2.64
C THR A 38 4.89 3.36 4.01
N PHE A 39 5.33 4.62 4.06
CA PHE A 39 5.51 5.35 5.32
C PHE A 39 4.18 5.58 6.05
N GLU A 40 3.12 5.89 5.32
CA GLU A 40 1.78 6.09 5.90
C GLU A 40 1.24 4.79 6.50
N LEU A 41 1.34 3.68 5.77
CA LEU A 41 0.95 2.35 6.26
C LEU A 41 1.80 1.93 7.46
N HIS A 42 3.10 2.21 7.44
CA HIS A 42 3.97 1.92 8.58
C HIS A 42 3.62 2.76 9.82
N ARG A 43 3.28 4.04 9.63
CA ARG A 43 2.83 4.92 10.70
C ARG A 43 1.50 4.45 11.27
N GLU A 44 0.56 4.07 10.42
CA GLU A 44 -0.74 3.53 10.82
C GLU A 44 -0.58 2.20 11.57
N TRP A 45 0.28 1.31 11.09
CA TRP A 45 0.59 0.03 11.74
C TRP A 45 1.08 0.19 13.17
N ASN A 46 1.92 1.20 13.38
CA ASN A 46 2.47 1.54 14.69
C ASN A 46 1.55 2.46 15.51
N GLY A 47 0.40 2.85 14.97
CA GLY A 47 -0.58 3.68 15.67
C GLY A 47 -1.28 2.94 16.81
N GLU A 48 -1.69 3.69 17.83
CA GLU A 48 -2.29 3.11 19.03
C GLU A 48 -3.58 2.33 18.74
N SER A 49 -4.42 2.86 17.85
CA SER A 49 -5.67 2.21 17.43
C SER A 49 -5.44 0.82 16.83
N LEU A 50 -4.48 0.70 15.92
CA LEU A 50 -4.17 -0.57 15.27
C LEU A 50 -3.44 -1.53 16.22
N ARG A 51 -2.62 -1.00 17.13
CA ARG A 51 -2.01 -1.79 18.21
C ARG A 51 -3.06 -2.39 19.14
N LEU A 52 -4.05 -1.59 19.56
CA LEU A 52 -5.16 -2.06 20.38
C LEU A 52 -5.99 -3.11 19.64
N SER A 53 -6.32 -2.85 18.37
CA SER A 53 -7.07 -3.80 17.55
C SER A 53 -6.32 -5.13 17.39
N ARG A 54 -5.01 -5.10 17.17
CA ARG A 54 -4.18 -6.33 17.13
C ARG A 54 -4.23 -7.09 18.44
N ASN A 55 -4.04 -6.44 19.57
CA ASN A 55 -4.10 -7.10 20.87
C ASN A 55 -5.47 -7.74 21.15
N LEU A 56 -6.57 -7.08 20.76
CA LEU A 56 -7.92 -7.61 20.94
C LEU A 56 -8.22 -8.74 19.95
N GLY A 57 -7.84 -8.59 18.68
CA GLY A 57 -7.94 -9.63 17.67
C GLY A 57 -7.15 -10.89 18.03
N ASP A 58 -5.92 -10.74 18.55
CA ASP A 58 -5.10 -11.85 19.01
C ASP A 58 -5.76 -12.59 20.18
N LYS A 59 -6.27 -11.85 21.18
CA LYS A 59 -7.02 -12.44 22.30
C LYS A 59 -8.25 -13.20 21.82
N PHE A 60 -8.95 -12.66 20.82
CA PHE A 60 -10.13 -13.29 20.25
C PHE A 60 -9.80 -14.61 19.54
N LEU A 61 -8.73 -14.65 18.74
CA LEU A 61 -8.25 -15.87 18.08
C LEU A 61 -7.81 -16.91 19.11
N LEU A 62 -7.13 -16.50 20.17
CA LEU A 62 -6.73 -17.39 21.26
C LEU A 62 -7.92 -17.97 22.02
N ALA A 63 -9.04 -17.25 22.11
CA ALA A 63 -10.27 -17.75 22.71
C ALA A 63 -11.00 -18.77 21.81
N HIS A 64 -10.71 -18.78 20.50
CA HIS A 64 -11.37 -19.62 19.50
C HIS A 64 -10.37 -20.39 18.62
N PRO A 65 -9.44 -21.18 19.20
CA PRO A 65 -8.29 -21.74 18.47
C PRO A 65 -8.66 -22.77 17.38
N ASN A 66 -9.86 -23.33 17.44
CA ASN A 66 -10.34 -24.38 16.54
C ASN A 66 -11.45 -23.91 15.60
N LYS A 67 -11.73 -22.60 15.55
CA LYS A 67 -12.79 -22.06 14.70
C LYS A 67 -12.20 -21.12 13.66
N ASP A 68 -12.62 -21.30 12.41
CA ASP A 68 -12.36 -20.33 11.35
C ASP A 68 -13.29 -19.11 11.49
N LEU A 69 -12.92 -17.97 10.91
CA LEU A 69 -13.71 -16.73 10.93
C LEU A 69 -15.15 -16.96 10.46
N ILE A 70 -15.33 -17.72 9.38
CA ILE A 70 -16.67 -18.06 8.85
C ILE A 70 -17.46 -18.91 9.86
N GLN A 71 -16.80 -19.82 10.57
CA GLN A 71 -17.45 -20.64 11.58
C GLN A 71 -17.85 -19.79 12.79
N ILE A 72 -16.99 -18.86 13.21
CA ILE A 72 -17.26 -17.93 14.30
C ILE A 72 -18.47 -17.03 13.99
N ASP A 73 -18.54 -16.51 12.76
CA ASP A 73 -19.63 -15.62 12.32
C ASP A 73 -20.97 -16.38 12.23
N ASN A 74 -20.94 -17.65 11.82
CA ASN A 74 -22.14 -18.48 11.71
C ASN A 74 -22.61 -19.11 13.03
N ASP A 75 -21.73 -19.26 14.02
CA ASP A 75 -22.07 -19.89 15.31
C ASP A 75 -23.01 -19.01 16.15
N GLY A 76 -23.07 -17.70 15.86
CA GLY A 76 -23.89 -16.73 16.61
C GLY A 76 -23.52 -16.60 18.09
N SER A 77 -22.53 -17.36 18.56
CA SER A 77 -22.05 -17.40 19.94
C SER A 77 -21.12 -16.24 20.28
N VAL A 78 -20.75 -15.45 19.28
CA VAL A 78 -19.76 -14.39 19.40
C VAL A 78 -20.44 -13.06 19.10
N ASN A 79 -20.24 -12.09 19.99
CA ASN A 79 -20.69 -10.73 19.78
C ASN A 79 -19.96 -10.15 18.55
N PRO A 80 -20.67 -9.59 17.55
CA PRO A 80 -20.06 -8.96 16.39
C PRO A 80 -18.97 -7.96 16.75
N GLU A 81 -19.13 -7.21 17.85
CA GLU A 81 -18.17 -6.22 18.35
C GLU A 81 -16.77 -6.82 18.64
N ASP A 82 -16.72 -8.07 19.10
CA ASP A 82 -15.45 -8.74 19.44
C ASP A 82 -14.68 -9.15 18.16
N SER A 83 -15.39 -9.44 17.08
CA SER A 83 -14.81 -9.81 15.77
C SER A 83 -14.38 -8.60 14.92
N VAL A 84 -14.88 -7.40 15.22
CA VAL A 84 -14.57 -6.16 14.46
C VAL A 84 -13.06 -5.91 14.41
N HIS A 85 -12.34 -6.20 15.50
CA HIS A 85 -10.89 -6.00 15.56
C HIS A 85 -10.13 -6.90 14.58
N LEU A 86 -10.62 -8.11 14.30
CA LEU A 86 -10.05 -8.98 13.26
C LEU A 86 -10.27 -8.39 11.88
N TRP A 87 -11.47 -7.88 11.60
CA TRP A 87 -11.76 -7.22 10.33
C TRP A 87 -10.93 -5.96 10.10
N ILE A 88 -10.66 -5.18 11.15
CA ILE A 88 -9.75 -4.03 11.08
C ILE A 88 -8.33 -4.48 10.66
N ILE A 89 -7.83 -5.57 11.25
CA ILE A 89 -6.51 -6.12 10.92
C ILE A 89 -6.48 -6.65 9.48
N ILE A 90 -7.49 -7.44 9.08
CA ILE A 90 -7.62 -7.97 7.71
C ILE A 90 -7.69 -6.83 6.69
N GLY A 91 -8.50 -5.81 6.96
CA GLY A 91 -8.63 -4.63 6.10
C GLY A 91 -7.36 -3.79 6.03
N PHE A 92 -6.50 -3.82 7.05
CA PHE A 92 -5.15 -3.26 6.97
C PHE A 92 -4.29 -4.07 5.99
N TYR A 93 -4.25 -5.40 6.10
CA TYR A 93 -3.44 -6.26 5.22
C TYR A 93 -3.88 -6.22 3.75
N GLN A 94 -5.16 -6.00 3.45
CA GLN A 94 -5.65 -5.84 2.08
C GLN A 94 -5.14 -4.57 1.38
N ARG A 95 -4.55 -3.62 2.11
CA ARG A 95 -3.98 -2.38 1.56
C ARG A 95 -2.47 -2.47 1.28
N LEU A 96 -1.83 -3.58 1.67
CA LEU A 96 -0.41 -3.88 1.39
C LEU A 96 -0.26 -4.53 0.01
#